data_AF-A0A6A2WVR3-F1
#
_entry.id   AF-A0A6A2WVR3-F1
#
_cell.length_a   1.000
_cell.length_b   1.000
_cell.length_c   1.000
_cell.angle_alpha   90.00
_cell.angle_beta   90.00
_cell.angle_gamma   90.00
#
_symmetry.space_group_name_H-M   'P 1'
#
loop_
_entity.id
_entity.type
_entity.pdbx_description
1 polymer ?
#
loop_
_entity_poly.entity_id
_entity_poly.type
_entity_poly.pdbx_seq_one_letter_code
_entity_poly.pdbx_strand_id
1 'polypeptide(L)'
;MADQSYQQKKTEMESAAEVSKELKRKKRMKWIVYALAFAIFQTIVILVFSLTVMRFKNPKFRVHSITVQDLTASAPNPPSFSIKLNAQVAVKNTNFGHFKFQNTTISFDYGGVGVGDALVAKGRSKARSTKKMNVAVELNSSNIPNNSSLQVILNQGYWK
;
A
#
# COMPACT_ATOMS: atom_id res chain seq x y z
N MET A 1 64.08 37.92 -43.77
CA MET A 1 62.63 38.05 -44.11
C MET A 1 61.83 36.78 -43.80
N ALA A 2 62.31 35.57 -44.07
CA ALA A 2 61.57 34.33 -43.79
C ALA A 2 61.34 34.05 -42.29
N ASP A 3 62.32 34.30 -41.42
CA ASP A 3 62.21 34.03 -39.98
C ASP A 3 61.14 34.88 -39.28
N GLN A 4 61.01 36.16 -39.63
CA GLN A 4 59.98 37.03 -39.04
C GLN A 4 58.57 36.56 -39.40
N SER A 5 58.36 36.11 -40.63
CA SER A 5 57.08 35.53 -41.08
C SER A 5 56.76 34.23 -40.32
N TYR A 6 57.77 33.41 -40.04
CA TYR A 6 57.61 32.17 -39.28
C TYR A 6 57.24 32.41 -37.82
N GLN A 7 57.91 33.36 -37.16
CA GLN A 7 57.60 33.72 -35.77
C GLN A 7 56.22 34.36 -35.63
N GLN A 8 55.83 35.19 -36.60
CA GLN A 8 54.49 35.78 -36.63
C GLN A 8 53.40 34.71 -36.77
N LYS A 9 53.58 33.76 -37.70
CA LYS A 9 52.63 32.65 -37.90
C LYS A 9 52.51 31.74 -36.68
N LYS A 10 53.63 31.48 -35.98
CA LYS A 10 53.64 30.69 -34.73
C LYS A 10 52.86 31.39 -33.61
N THR A 11 53.06 32.71 -33.47
CA THR A 11 52.40 33.52 -32.44
C THR A 11 50.89 33.61 -32.67
N GLU A 12 50.45 33.80 -33.92
CA GLU A 12 49.03 33.79 -34.27
C GLU A 12 48.36 32.43 -33.96
N MET A 13 49.03 31.33 -34.29
CA MET A 13 48.56 29.97 -34.02
C MET A 13 48.46 29.65 -32.52
N GLU A 14 49.43 30.08 -31.71
CA GLU A 14 49.38 29.94 -30.24
C GLU A 14 48.24 30.78 -29.64
N SER A 15 48.05 32.02 -30.10
CA SER A 15 46.93 32.88 -29.65
C SER A 15 45.57 32.27 -30.01
N ALA A 16 45.41 31.72 -31.21
CA ALA A 16 44.18 31.07 -31.66
C ALA A 16 43.89 29.78 -30.87
N ALA A 17 44.94 29.03 -30.50
CA ALA A 17 44.82 27.84 -29.67
C ALA A 17 44.38 28.18 -28.23
N GLU A 18 44.96 29.23 -27.62
CA GLU A 18 44.56 29.75 -26.31
C GLU A 18 43.09 30.22 -26.31
N VAL A 19 42.70 31.05 -27.29
CA VAL A 19 41.31 31.53 -27.45
C VAL A 19 40.34 30.36 -27.63
N SER A 20 40.71 29.35 -28.42
CA SER A 20 39.92 28.12 -28.62
C SER A 20 39.77 27.30 -27.33
N LYS A 21 40.84 27.15 -26.53
CA LYS A 21 40.80 26.47 -25.23
C LYS A 21 39.91 27.21 -24.23
N GLU A 22 40.03 28.53 -24.14
CA GLU A 22 39.17 29.41 -23.33
C GLU A 22 37.69 29.28 -23.74
N LEU A 23 37.38 29.32 -25.03
CA LEU A 23 36.02 29.12 -25.57
C LEU A 23 35.47 27.74 -25.21
N LYS A 24 36.26 26.68 -25.34
CA LYS A 24 35.88 25.31 -24.95
C LYS A 24 35.65 25.20 -23.44
N ARG A 25 36.49 25.84 -22.61
CA ARG A 25 36.34 25.88 -21.14
C ARG A 25 35.04 26.57 -20.74
N LYS A 26 34.75 27.73 -21.33
CA LYS A 26 33.49 28.47 -21.10
C LYS A 26 32.25 27.67 -21.51
N LYS A 27 32.30 26.96 -22.64
CA LYS A 27 31.22 26.05 -23.06
C LYS A 27 31.02 24.93 -22.02
N ARG A 28 32.08 24.23 -21.62
CA ARG A 28 32.01 23.16 -20.60
C ARG A 28 31.43 23.66 -19.27
N MET A 29 31.82 24.85 -18.83
CA MET A 29 31.31 25.44 -17.59
C MET A 29 29.80 25.70 -17.65
N LYS A 30 29.28 26.16 -18.80
CA LYS A 30 27.83 26.29 -19.01
C LYS A 30 27.11 24.94 -18.90
N TRP A 31 27.64 23.88 -19.52
CA TRP A 31 27.06 22.53 -19.42
C TRP A 31 27.08 22.00 -17.98
N ILE A 32 28.13 22.27 -17.21
CA ILE A 32 28.20 21.89 -15.79
C ILE A 32 27.09 22.60 -14.98
N VAL A 33 26.89 23.90 -15.21
CA VAL A 33 25.82 24.65 -14.54
C VAL A 33 24.44 24.11 -14.91
N TYR A 34 24.20 23.79 -16.19
CA TYR A 34 22.94 23.16 -16.62
C TYR A 34 22.75 21.77 -16.01
N ALA A 35 23.80 20.94 -15.96
CA ALA A 35 23.73 19.63 -15.34
C ALA A 35 23.41 19.73 -13.84
N LEU A 36 24.01 20.68 -13.14
CA LEU A 36 23.72 20.95 -11.72
C LEU A 36 22.28 21.41 -11.52
N ALA A 37 21.79 22.34 -12.34
CA ALA A 37 20.41 22.80 -12.30
C ALA A 37 19.42 21.67 -12.59
N PHE A 38 19.71 20.82 -13.58
CA PHE A 38 18.89 19.66 -13.90
C PHE A 38 18.88 18.64 -12.77
N ALA A 39 20.01 18.38 -12.13
CA ALA A 39 20.08 17.49 -10.97
C ALA A 39 19.20 18.01 -9.82
N ILE A 40 19.27 19.32 -9.50
CA ILE A 40 18.41 19.95 -8.49
C ILE A 40 16.94 19.80 -8.87
N PHE A 41 16.57 20.10 -10.12
CA PHE A 41 15.20 19.92 -10.59
C PHE A 41 14.71 18.47 -10.46
N GLN A 42 15.52 17.50 -10.85
CA GLN A 42 15.20 16.07 -10.70
C GLN A 42 15.01 15.68 -9.24
N THR A 43 15.83 16.20 -8.31
CA THR A 43 15.65 15.91 -6.88
C THR A 43 14.30 16.40 -6.36
N ILE A 44 13.85 17.59 -6.77
CA ILE A 44 12.54 18.13 -6.39
C ILE A 44 11.42 17.25 -6.95
N VAL A 45 11.51 16.86 -8.22
CA VAL A 45 10.52 15.98 -8.87
C VAL A 45 10.43 14.63 -8.16
N ILE A 46 11.57 14.00 -7.89
CA ILE A 46 11.64 12.70 -7.19
C ILE A 46 11.07 12.83 -5.78
N LEU A 47 11.36 13.92 -5.07
CA LEU A 47 10.84 14.18 -3.73
C LEU A 47 9.31 14.30 -3.74
N VAL A 48 8.75 15.13 -4.63
CA VAL A 48 7.30 15.31 -4.76
C VAL A 48 6.62 14.01 -5.17
N PHE A 49 7.19 13.28 -6.14
CA PHE A 49 6.63 12.00 -6.58
C PHE A 49 6.66 10.94 -5.46
N SER A 50 7.74 10.87 -4.68
CA SER A 50 7.84 9.96 -3.53
C SER A 50 6.78 10.29 -2.48
N LEU A 51 6.59 11.57 -2.15
CA LEU A 51 5.61 12.01 -1.16
C LEU A 51 4.15 11.85 -1.61
N THR A 52 3.88 11.90 -2.91
CA THR A 52 2.52 11.82 -3.46
C THR A 52 2.13 10.40 -3.85
N VAL A 53 3.00 9.70 -4.59
CA VAL A 53 2.72 8.38 -5.17
C VAL A 53 3.16 7.24 -4.27
N MET A 54 4.33 7.34 -3.63
CA MET A 54 4.79 6.30 -2.69
C MET A 54 4.20 6.43 -1.29
N ARG A 55 3.37 7.45 -1.04
CA ARG A 55 2.67 7.58 0.25
C ARG A 55 1.90 6.31 0.57
N PHE A 56 2.27 5.69 1.69
CA PHE A 56 1.61 4.50 2.18
C PHE A 56 0.15 4.81 2.53
N LYS A 57 -0.76 4.06 1.93
CA LYS A 57 -2.20 4.07 2.13
C LYS A 57 -2.61 2.75 2.76
N ASN A 58 -3.52 2.81 3.72
CA ASN A 58 -4.03 1.60 4.36
C ASN A 58 -4.77 0.74 3.32
N PRO A 59 -4.53 -0.58 3.30
CA PRO A 59 -5.28 -1.49 2.45
C PRO A 59 -6.77 -1.43 2.83
N LYS A 60 -7.65 -1.64 1.85
CA LYS A 60 -9.10 -1.69 2.10
C LYS A 60 -9.54 -3.14 2.24
N PHE A 61 -10.18 -3.46 3.37
CA PHE A 61 -10.81 -4.75 3.60
C PHE A 61 -12.28 -4.70 3.16
N ARG A 62 -12.74 -5.74 2.47
CA ARG A 62 -14.13 -5.90 2.05
C ARG A 62 -14.55 -7.36 2.15
N VAL A 63 -15.77 -7.60 2.62
CA VAL A 63 -16.43 -8.91 2.49
C VAL A 63 -17.11 -8.94 1.11
N HIS A 64 -16.88 -10.01 0.34
CA HIS A 64 -17.40 -10.15 -1.02
C HIS A 64 -18.58 -11.10 -1.10
N SER A 65 -18.47 -12.25 -0.44
CA SER A 65 -19.53 -13.25 -0.35
C SER A 65 -19.48 -13.96 0.99
N ILE A 66 -20.62 -14.47 1.42
CA ILE A 66 -20.75 -15.29 2.62
C ILE A 66 -21.55 -16.51 2.20
N THR A 67 -21.03 -17.69 2.53
CA THR A 67 -21.70 -18.97 2.33
C THR A 67 -21.94 -19.59 3.69
N VAL A 68 -23.19 -19.89 4.01
CA VAL A 68 -23.54 -20.63 5.22
C VAL A 68 -23.18 -22.10 5.00
N GLN A 69 -22.33 -22.65 5.86
CA GLN A 69 -21.96 -24.07 5.84
C GLN A 69 -22.87 -24.87 6.76
N ASP A 70 -23.09 -24.35 7.96
CA ASP A 70 -23.89 -25.01 8.99
C ASP A 70 -24.61 -23.94 9.80
N LEU A 71 -25.85 -24.23 10.15
CA LEU A 71 -26.67 -23.40 11.03
C LEU A 71 -27.48 -24.33 11.90
N THR A 72 -27.15 -24.31 13.20
CA THR A 72 -27.86 -25.05 14.23
C THR A 72 -28.46 -24.05 15.20
N ALA A 73 -29.76 -24.17 15.41
CA ALA A 73 -30.48 -23.44 16.44
C ALA A 73 -31.17 -24.48 17.31
N SER A 74 -31.00 -24.36 18.63
CA SER A 74 -31.58 -25.27 19.59
C SER A 74 -32.38 -24.51 20.65
N ALA A 75 -33.58 -25.01 20.91
CA ALA A 75 -34.40 -24.67 22.07
C ALA A 75 -34.69 -25.99 22.78
N PRO A 76 -34.37 -26.17 24.09
CA PRO A 76 -34.71 -25.20 25.15
C PRO A 76 -33.69 -25.00 26.31
N ASN A 77 -33.81 -23.84 26.98
CA ASN A 77 -33.25 -23.40 28.29
C ASN A 77 -31.76 -23.65 28.61
N PRO A 78 -30.83 -22.75 28.23
CA PRO A 78 -31.03 -21.53 27.45
C PRO A 78 -31.05 -21.80 25.92
N PRO A 79 -31.80 -21.01 25.14
CA PRO A 79 -31.74 -21.06 23.68
C PRO A 79 -30.32 -20.77 23.19
N SER A 80 -29.88 -21.53 22.19
CA SER A 80 -28.52 -21.40 21.65
C SER A 80 -28.50 -21.49 20.13
N PHE A 81 -27.49 -20.87 19.53
CA PHE A 81 -27.18 -21.04 18.11
C PHE A 81 -25.69 -21.29 17.91
N SER A 82 -25.39 -22.01 16.83
CA SER A 82 -24.06 -22.17 16.29
C SER A 82 -24.15 -22.13 14.77
N ILE A 83 -23.42 -21.18 14.19
CA ILE A 83 -23.41 -20.89 12.75
C ILE A 83 -21.96 -20.97 12.27
N LYS A 84 -21.72 -21.79 11.25
CA LYS A 84 -20.45 -21.84 10.53
C LYS A 84 -20.63 -21.23 9.16
N LEU A 85 -19.84 -20.20 8.87
CA LEU A 85 -19.84 -19.48 7.61
C LEU A 85 -18.49 -19.61 6.93
N ASN A 86 -18.48 -19.62 5.61
CA ASN A 86 -17.29 -19.34 4.80
C ASN A 86 -17.48 -17.97 4.17
N ALA A 87 -16.69 -17.00 4.62
CA ALA A 87 -16.69 -15.65 4.06
C ALA A 87 -15.53 -15.49 3.09
N GLN A 88 -15.80 -14.97 1.89
CA GLN A 88 -14.75 -14.49 1.00
C GLN A 88 -14.43 -13.04 1.33
N VAL A 89 -13.22 -12.82 1.85
CA VAL A 89 -12.69 -11.50 2.17
C VAL A 89 -11.70 -11.07 1.09
N ALA A 90 -11.74 -9.79 0.76
CA ALA A 90 -10.88 -9.15 -0.21
C ALA A 90 -10.04 -8.06 0.45
N VAL A 91 -8.72 -8.17 0.31
CA VAL A 91 -7.74 -7.18 0.75
C VAL A 91 -7.26 -6.43 -0.47
N LYS A 92 -7.72 -5.19 -0.64
CA LYS A 92 -7.32 -4.31 -1.72
C LYS A 92 -6.10 -3.49 -1.30
N ASN A 93 -4.95 -3.78 -1.91
CA ASN A 93 -3.75 -2.97 -1.77
C ASN A 93 -3.83 -1.78 -2.71
N THR A 94 -3.91 -0.57 -2.16
CA THR A 94 -3.89 0.67 -2.94
C THR A 94 -2.48 1.25 -3.13
N ASN A 95 -1.47 0.63 -2.54
CA ASN A 95 -0.09 1.08 -2.60
C ASN A 95 0.59 0.66 -3.90
N PHE A 96 1.56 1.47 -4.34
CA PHE A 96 2.45 1.14 -5.47
C PHE A 96 3.54 0.12 -5.11
N GLY A 97 3.64 -0.28 -3.84
CA GLY A 97 4.50 -1.35 -3.36
C GLY A 97 3.73 -2.62 -2.99
N HIS A 98 4.47 -3.70 -2.78
CA HIS A 98 3.92 -4.92 -2.18
C HIS A 98 3.47 -4.65 -0.74
N PHE A 99 2.29 -5.15 -0.39
CA PHE A 99 1.77 -5.07 0.97
C PHE A 99 1.72 -6.48 1.58
N LYS A 100 2.36 -6.64 2.74
CA LYS A 100 2.35 -7.88 3.53
C LYS A 100 1.46 -7.65 4.75
N PHE A 101 0.55 -8.57 5.02
CA PHE A 101 -0.28 -8.58 6.22
C PHE A 101 0.00 -9.85 7.02
N GLN A 102 -0.03 -9.70 8.34
CA GLN A 102 0.14 -10.79 9.28
C GLN A 102 -1.20 -11.51 9.52
N ASN A 103 -1.14 -12.60 10.29
CA ASN A 103 -2.36 -13.23 10.80
C ASN A 103 -3.17 -12.17 11.55
N THR A 104 -4.41 -11.98 11.13
CA THR A 104 -5.32 -10.98 11.69
C THR A 104 -6.59 -11.69 12.09
N THR A 105 -7.14 -11.36 13.24
CA THR A 105 -8.44 -11.88 13.69
C THR A 105 -9.48 -10.80 13.47
N ILE A 106 -10.60 -11.16 12.84
CA ILE A 106 -11.79 -10.31 12.74
C ILE A 106 -12.76 -10.78 13.81
N SER A 107 -13.07 -9.92 14.77
CA SER A 107 -14.10 -10.20 15.78
C SER A 107 -15.46 -9.78 15.27
N PHE A 108 -16.45 -10.61 15.53
CA PHE A 108 -17.85 -10.39 15.20
C PHE A 108 -18.60 -10.13 16.49
N ASP A 109 -19.33 -9.02 16.52
CA ASP A 109 -20.20 -8.67 17.61
C ASP A 109 -21.63 -8.40 17.13
N TYR A 110 -22.58 -8.58 18.03
CA TYR A 110 -23.97 -8.19 17.84
C TYR A 110 -24.44 -7.45 19.08
N GLY A 111 -24.85 -6.18 18.92
CA GLY A 111 -25.30 -5.35 20.03
C GLY A 111 -24.23 -5.14 21.12
N GLY A 112 -22.94 -5.14 20.75
CA GLY A 112 -21.81 -5.05 21.68
C GLY A 112 -21.41 -6.37 22.35
N VAL A 113 -22.04 -7.48 21.98
CA VAL A 113 -21.70 -8.83 22.47
C VAL A 113 -20.89 -9.56 21.42
N GLY A 114 -19.67 -9.99 21.77
CA GLY A 114 -18.87 -10.85 20.90
C GLY A 114 -19.55 -12.20 20.66
N VAL A 115 -19.77 -12.54 19.40
CA VAL A 115 -20.43 -13.79 18.97
C VAL A 115 -19.45 -14.75 18.29
N GLY A 116 -18.25 -14.30 17.93
CA GLY A 116 -17.23 -15.16 17.36
C GLY A 116 -16.08 -14.39 16.73
N ASP A 117 -15.08 -15.13 16.29
CA ASP A 117 -13.88 -14.62 15.66
C ASP A 117 -13.63 -15.34 14.33
N ALA A 118 -12.94 -14.67 13.41
CA ALA A 118 -12.48 -15.28 12.17
C ALA A 118 -11.02 -14.98 11.90
N LEU A 119 -10.27 -16.03 11.57
CA LEU A 119 -8.84 -15.92 11.31
C LEU A 119 -8.59 -15.61 9.83
N VAL A 120 -8.02 -14.43 9.58
CA VAL A 120 -7.45 -14.06 8.30
C VAL A 120 -5.98 -14.45 8.30
N ALA A 121 -5.64 -15.51 7.56
CA ALA A 121 -4.27 -15.98 7.45
C ALA A 121 -3.34 -14.93 6.82
N LYS A 122 -2.08 -14.90 7.25
CA LYS A 122 -1.05 -14.01 6.72
C LYS A 122 -0.94 -14.13 5.19
N GLY A 123 -0.58 -13.03 4.55
CA GLY A 123 -0.44 -13.02 3.12
C GLY A 123 0.26 -11.79 2.56
N ARG A 124 0.44 -11.82 1.24
CA ARG A 124 1.03 -10.72 0.48
C ARG A 124 0.14 -10.39 -0.71
N SER A 125 -0.17 -9.12 -0.87
CA SER A 125 -0.84 -8.55 -2.04
C SER A 125 0.16 -7.77 -2.90
N LYS A 126 0.07 -7.92 -4.22
CA LYS A 126 0.89 -7.18 -5.18
C LYS A 126 0.52 -5.68 -5.16
N ALA A 127 1.38 -4.84 -5.74
CA ALA A 127 1.10 -3.41 -5.90
C ALA A 127 -0.22 -3.19 -6.65
N ARG A 128 -1.05 -2.25 -6.16
CA ARG A 128 -2.37 -1.88 -6.73
C ARG A 128 -3.28 -3.08 -7.06
N SER A 129 -3.22 -4.15 -6.28
CA SER A 129 -3.94 -5.41 -6.53
C SER A 129 -4.88 -5.78 -5.38
N THR A 130 -5.87 -6.62 -5.68
CA THR A 130 -6.80 -7.16 -4.69
C THR A 130 -6.52 -8.65 -4.50
N LYS A 131 -6.28 -9.06 -3.25
CA LYS A 131 -6.17 -10.48 -2.89
C LYS A 131 -7.46 -10.94 -2.26
N LYS A 132 -8.09 -11.97 -2.83
CA LYS A 132 -9.27 -12.64 -2.26
C LYS A 132 -8.82 -13.87 -1.47
N MET A 133 -9.49 -14.14 -0.37
CA MET A 133 -9.26 -15.32 0.48
C MET A 133 -10.56 -15.77 1.12
N ASN A 134 -10.71 -17.08 1.27
CA ASN A 134 -11.82 -17.66 2.01
C ASN A 134 -11.40 -17.78 3.48
N VAL A 135 -12.31 -17.36 4.36
CA VAL A 135 -12.11 -17.35 5.81
C VAL A 135 -13.29 -18.07 6.43
N ALA A 136 -12.99 -19.08 7.24
CA ALA A 136 -13.98 -19.72 8.08
C ALA A 136 -14.33 -18.79 9.24
N VAL A 137 -15.62 -18.59 9.45
CA VAL A 137 -16.19 -17.81 10.54
C VAL A 137 -17.07 -18.75 11.35
N GLU A 138 -16.83 -18.81 12.65
CA GLU A 138 -17.66 -19.59 13.57
C GLU A 138 -18.31 -18.62 14.56
N LEU A 139 -19.64 -18.56 14.54
CA LEU A 139 -20.44 -17.71 15.41
C LEU A 139 -21.25 -18.59 16.33
N ASN A 140 -21.17 -18.38 17.64
CA ASN A 140 -21.93 -19.17 18.60
C ASN A 140 -22.40 -18.33 19.79
N SER A 141 -23.41 -18.85 20.48
CA SER A 141 -23.97 -18.22 21.67
C SER A 141 -23.37 -18.71 22.99
N SER A 142 -22.25 -19.44 22.95
CA SER A 142 -21.73 -20.17 24.12
C SER A 142 -21.19 -19.25 25.23
N ASN A 143 -20.64 -18.10 24.85
CA ASN A 143 -20.00 -17.14 25.78
C ASN A 143 -20.78 -15.83 25.90
N ILE A 144 -22.09 -15.86 25.65
CA ILE A 144 -22.93 -14.67 25.68
C ILE A 144 -23.34 -14.35 27.12
N PRO A 145 -23.12 -13.11 27.61
CA PRO A 145 -23.55 -12.70 28.94
C PRO A 145 -25.07 -12.85 29.14
N ASN A 146 -25.46 -13.32 30.33
CA ASN A 146 -26.86 -13.58 30.70
C ASN A 146 -27.76 -12.33 30.82
N ASN A 147 -27.20 -11.13 30.67
CA ASN A 147 -27.92 -9.86 30.72
C ASN A 147 -27.82 -9.09 29.41
N SER A 148 -27.34 -9.74 28.35
CA SER A 148 -27.19 -9.10 27.06
C SER A 148 -28.51 -9.02 26.29
N SER A 149 -28.65 -7.98 25.47
CA SER A 149 -29.76 -7.82 24.53
C SER A 149 -29.89 -9.02 23.60
N LEU A 150 -28.76 -9.62 23.22
CA LEU A 150 -28.72 -10.81 22.38
C LEU A 150 -29.40 -12.01 23.05
N GLN A 151 -29.14 -12.26 24.34
CA GLN A 151 -29.83 -13.34 25.05
C GLN A 151 -31.32 -13.08 25.22
N VAL A 152 -31.73 -11.83 25.46
CA VAL A 152 -33.15 -11.45 25.49
C VAL A 152 -33.83 -11.80 24.16
N ILE A 153 -33.20 -11.51 23.03
CA ILE A 153 -33.71 -11.84 21.70
C ILE A 153 -33.81 -13.37 21.50
N LEU A 154 -32.78 -14.12 21.91
CA LEU A 154 -32.80 -15.59 21.83
C LEU A 154 -33.96 -16.18 22.63
N ASN A 155 -34.24 -15.63 23.82
CA ASN A 155 -35.33 -16.07 24.69
C ASN A 155 -36.72 -15.74 24.12
N GLN A 156 -36.84 -14.65 23.36
CA GLN A 156 -38.13 -14.23 22.80
C GLN A 156 -38.44 -14.87 21.43
N GLY A 157 -37.47 -15.53 20.79
CA GLY A 157 -37.66 -16.21 19.51
C GLY A 157 -37.93 -15.28 18.31
N TYR A 158 -37.68 -13.97 18.45
CA TYR A 158 -37.85 -13.01 17.36
C TYR A 158 -36.61 -12.96 16.48
N TRP A 159 -36.74 -13.51 15.27
CA TRP A 159 -35.80 -13.33 14.18
C TRP A 159 -36.48 -12.45 13.12
N LYS A 160 -36.15 -11.15 13.06
CA LYS A 160 -36.57 -10.24 11.98
C LYS A 160 -35.46 -10.06 10.96
#